data_AF-A0A3Q2WY47-F1
#
_entry.id   AF-A0A3Q2WY47-F1
#
_cell.length_a   1.000
_cell.length_b   1.000
_cell.length_c   1.000
_cell.angle_alpha   90.00
_cell.angle_beta   90.00
_cell.angle_gamma   90.00
#
_symmetry.space_group_name_H-M   'P 1'
#
loop_
_entity.id
_entity.type
_entity.pdbx_description
1 polymer ?
#
loop_
_entity_poly.entity_id
_entity_poly.type
_entity_poly.pdbx_seq_one_letter_code
_entity_poly.pdbx_strand_id
1 'polypeptide(L)'
;MCPLFLAEMGKFMKPGKVVMVLAGRYAGRKAVIVKNIDDGTADRPYSHALVAGIDRYPRKVTTSMGKKKIAKRSKIKAFVKVFNYNHLMPTRYSVDIPLDKTVVNKDVFRDPALKRKARREAKVKFEERYKTGKNKWFFQKLRF
;
A
#
# COMPACT_ATOMS: atom_id res chain seq x y z
N MET A 1 -42.45 17.66 -0.78
CA MET A 1 -41.21 17.80 -1.57
C MET A 1 -40.14 16.96 -0.90
N CYS A 2 -39.78 15.83 -1.48
CA CYS A 2 -38.68 15.00 -1.00
C CYS A 2 -37.39 15.71 -1.41
N PRO A 3 -36.48 16.09 -0.49
CA PRO A 3 -35.20 16.61 -0.90
C PRO A 3 -34.47 15.47 -1.60
N LEU A 4 -34.27 15.63 -2.90
CA LEU A 4 -33.28 14.86 -3.64
C LEU A 4 -31.95 15.16 -2.96
N PHE A 5 -31.53 14.26 -2.06
CA PHE A 5 -30.15 14.14 -1.66
C PHE A 5 -29.38 13.92 -2.96
N LEU A 6 -28.83 15.02 -3.51
CA LEU A 6 -27.74 14.96 -4.46
C LEU A 6 -26.65 14.17 -3.73
N ALA A 7 -26.61 12.86 -3.95
CA ALA A 7 -25.52 12.03 -3.51
C ALA A 7 -24.29 12.52 -4.27
N GLU A 8 -23.54 13.46 -3.70
CA GLU A 8 -22.21 13.79 -4.19
C GLU A 8 -21.45 12.48 -4.35
N MET A 9 -20.99 12.18 -5.56
CA MET A 9 -20.23 10.97 -5.83
C MET A 9 -18.97 10.97 -4.96
N GLY A 10 -19.01 10.21 -3.87
CA GLY A 10 -17.96 10.22 -2.87
C GLY A 10 -16.60 9.78 -3.44
N LYS A 11 -15.56 10.57 -3.21
CA LYS A 11 -14.18 10.23 -3.60
C LYS A 11 -13.78 8.86 -3.04
N PHE A 12 -13.35 7.94 -3.91
CA PHE A 12 -13.01 6.56 -3.53
C PHE A 12 -11.51 6.33 -3.29
N MET A 13 -10.64 7.23 -3.74
CA MET A 13 -9.17 7.19 -3.54
C MET A 13 -8.79 7.73 -2.15
N LYS A 14 -9.25 7.05 -1.10
CA LYS A 14 -9.03 7.44 0.30
C LYS A 14 -7.85 6.69 0.93
N PRO A 15 -7.19 7.25 1.96
CA PRO A 15 -6.22 6.53 2.76
C PRO A 15 -6.78 5.21 3.29
N GLY A 16 -5.95 4.15 3.33
CA GLY A 16 -6.36 2.81 3.71
C GLY A 16 -7.03 1.99 2.61
N LYS A 17 -7.33 2.59 1.45
CA LYS A 17 -7.79 1.82 0.28
C LYS A 17 -6.64 1.07 -0.37
N VAL A 18 -6.94 -0.13 -0.83
CA VAL A 18 -5.99 -0.96 -1.58
C VAL A 18 -6.08 -0.59 -3.05
N VAL A 19 -4.91 -0.40 -3.64
CA VAL A 19 -4.73 -0.12 -5.06
C VAL A 19 -3.75 -1.12 -5.66
N MET A 20 -3.87 -1.31 -6.96
CA MET A 20 -2.93 -2.11 -7.75
C MET A 20 -2.13 -1.18 -8.65
N VAL A 21 -0.82 -1.37 -8.69
CA VAL A 21 0.07 -0.56 -9.53
C VAL A 21 0.05 -1.13 -10.95
N LEU A 22 -0.23 -0.27 -11.93
CA LEU A 22 -0.30 -0.64 -13.34
C LEU A 22 1.05 -0.46 -14.06
N ALA A 23 1.83 0.54 -13.68
CA ALA A 23 3.03 0.94 -14.43
C ALA A 23 4.33 1.00 -13.60
N GLY A 24 5.45 0.86 -14.31
CA GLY A 24 6.81 0.95 -13.78
C GLY A 24 7.29 -0.31 -13.04
N ARG A 25 8.40 -0.19 -12.31
CA ARG A 25 9.07 -1.31 -11.61
C ARG A 25 8.15 -2.16 -10.71
N TYR A 26 7.09 -1.56 -10.17
CA TYR A 26 6.15 -2.20 -9.25
C TYR A 26 4.82 -2.58 -9.92
N ALA A 27 4.75 -2.65 -11.25
CA ALA A 27 3.56 -3.11 -11.96
C ALA A 27 3.09 -4.49 -11.44
N GLY A 28 1.78 -4.66 -11.34
CA GLY A 28 1.13 -5.86 -10.80
C GLY A 28 1.27 -6.04 -9.29
N ARG A 29 1.82 -5.05 -8.56
CA ARG A 29 1.93 -5.08 -7.10
C ARG A 29 0.77 -4.37 -6.42
N LYS A 30 0.37 -4.91 -5.28
CA LYS A 30 -0.66 -4.37 -4.40
C LYS A 30 -0.03 -3.37 -3.44
N ALA A 31 -0.71 -2.25 -3.25
CA ALA A 31 -0.31 -1.18 -2.36
C ALA A 31 -1.51 -0.61 -1.61
N VAL A 32 -1.25 0.09 -0.51
CA VAL A 32 -2.23 0.83 0.27
C VAL A 32 -1.94 2.31 0.10
N ILE A 33 -2.98 3.11 -0.12
CA ILE A 33 -2.87 4.57 -0.13
C ILE A 33 -2.60 5.04 1.31
N VAL A 34 -1.50 5.74 1.51
CA VAL A 34 -1.15 6.35 2.80
C VAL A 34 -1.66 7.78 2.87
N LYS A 35 -1.43 8.54 1.79
CA LYS A 35 -1.88 9.92 1.65
C LYS A 35 -2.31 10.16 0.20
N ASN A 36 -3.53 10.64 0.02
CA ASN A 36 -4.07 11.09 -1.26
C ASN A 36 -3.78 12.59 -1.45
N ILE A 37 -3.46 13.00 -2.67
CA ILE A 37 -3.28 14.39 -3.08
C ILE A 37 -4.04 14.56 -4.39
N ASP A 38 -5.26 15.08 -4.29
CA ASP A 38 -6.17 15.17 -5.43
C ASP A 38 -5.86 16.40 -6.30
N ASP A 39 -5.52 17.53 -5.67
CA ASP A 39 -5.36 18.83 -6.35
C ASP A 39 -3.91 19.08 -6.84
N GLY A 40 -3.02 18.10 -6.67
CA GLY A 40 -1.61 18.24 -7.00
C GLY A 40 -0.80 19.03 -5.97
N THR A 41 0.44 19.32 -6.31
CA THR A 41 1.40 20.14 -5.55
C THR A 41 2.22 20.98 -6.52
N ALA A 42 2.90 22.03 -6.04
CA ALA A 42 3.78 22.86 -6.86
C ALA A 42 4.76 22.03 -7.73
N ASP A 43 5.40 21.00 -7.15
CA ASP A 43 6.34 20.13 -7.87
C ASP A 43 5.66 19.18 -8.87
N ARG A 44 4.38 18.87 -8.66
CA ARG A 44 3.62 17.83 -9.38
C ARG A 44 2.16 18.27 -9.50
N PRO A 45 1.78 18.96 -10.59
CA PRO A 45 0.45 19.56 -10.72
C PRO A 45 -0.66 18.52 -10.93
N TYR A 46 -0.32 17.26 -11.20
CA TYR A 46 -1.28 16.17 -11.41
C TYR A 46 -1.68 15.48 -10.09
N SER A 47 -2.87 14.86 -10.07
CA SER A 47 -3.35 14.06 -8.94
C SER A 47 -2.49 12.82 -8.68
N HIS A 48 -2.10 12.62 -7.43
CA HIS A 48 -1.18 11.55 -7.05
C HIS A 48 -1.40 11.05 -5.61
N ALA A 49 -0.97 9.82 -5.32
CA ALA A 49 -0.95 9.27 -3.98
C ALA A 49 0.44 8.84 -3.54
N LEU A 50 0.72 9.05 -2.26
CA LEU A 50 1.77 8.31 -1.56
C LEU A 50 1.23 6.94 -1.19
N VAL A 51 1.89 5.89 -1.69
CA VAL A 51 1.48 4.50 -1.44
C VAL A 51 2.60 3.71 -0.76
N ALA A 52 2.20 2.77 0.09
CA ALA A 52 3.06 1.75 0.65
C ALA A 52 2.59 0.38 0.15
N GLY A 53 3.47 -0.41 -0.46
CA GLY A 53 3.09 -1.66 -1.09
C GLY A 53 4.10 -2.79 -0.92
N ILE A 54 3.73 -3.96 -1.45
CA ILE A 54 4.51 -5.19 -1.31
C ILE A 54 5.34 -5.46 -2.58
N ASP A 55 6.66 -5.37 -2.47
CA ASP A 55 7.61 -5.74 -3.53
C ASP A 55 7.84 -7.26 -3.54
N ARG A 56 8.06 -7.86 -2.36
CA ARG A 56 8.18 -9.32 -2.21
C ARG A 56 7.09 -9.84 -1.30
N TYR A 57 6.17 -10.59 -1.89
CA TYR A 57 5.07 -11.25 -1.17
C TYR A 57 5.58 -12.41 -0.30
N PRO A 58 4.90 -12.68 0.83
CA PRO A 58 5.17 -13.88 1.61
C PRO A 58 4.82 -15.12 0.78
N ARG A 59 5.58 -16.21 1.00
CA ARG A 59 5.35 -17.50 0.32
C ARG A 59 4.37 -18.34 1.13
N LYS A 60 3.63 -19.24 0.47
CA LYS A 60 2.72 -20.19 1.12
C LYS A 60 3.47 -20.99 2.21
N VAL A 61 2.85 -21.06 3.37
CA VAL A 61 3.30 -21.86 4.52
C VAL A 61 2.38 -23.08 4.67
N THR A 62 2.96 -24.22 5.04
CA THR A 62 2.24 -25.48 5.32
C THR A 62 2.61 -25.95 6.72
N THR A 63 1.76 -26.78 7.31
CA THR A 63 1.90 -27.30 8.68
C THR A 63 3.18 -28.11 8.90
N SER A 64 3.66 -28.81 7.87
CA SER A 64 4.90 -29.61 7.89
C SER A 64 6.20 -28.79 7.95
N MET A 65 6.15 -27.47 7.79
CA MET A 65 7.37 -26.65 7.77
C MET A 65 7.87 -26.34 9.19
N GLY A 66 9.18 -26.50 9.41
CA GLY A 66 9.81 -26.06 10.66
C GLY A 66 9.80 -24.53 10.84
N LYS A 67 9.82 -24.07 12.10
CA LYS A 67 9.72 -22.65 12.51
C LYS A 67 10.70 -21.73 11.75
N LYS A 68 11.95 -22.16 11.53
CA LYS A 68 12.97 -21.41 10.77
C LYS A 68 12.56 -21.17 9.31
N LYS A 69 11.96 -22.18 8.65
CA LYS A 69 11.50 -22.09 7.26
C LYS A 69 10.25 -21.21 7.14
N ILE A 70 9.36 -21.29 8.13
CA ILE A 70 8.18 -20.42 8.24
C ILE A 70 8.61 -18.95 8.34
N ALA A 71 9.51 -18.62 9.27
CA ALA A 71 10.00 -17.25 9.44
C ALA A 71 10.63 -16.68 8.16
N LYS A 72 11.43 -17.47 7.44
CA LYS A 72 12.03 -17.07 6.15
C LYS A 72 10.96 -16.86 5.05
N ARG A 73 9.90 -17.68 5.00
CA ARG A 73 8.83 -17.58 4.00
C ARG A 73 7.84 -16.44 4.28
N SER A 74 7.64 -16.08 5.55
CA SER A 74 6.76 -14.98 5.96
C SER A 74 7.40 -13.59 5.85
N LYS A 75 8.68 -13.51 5.48
CA LYS A 75 9.40 -12.23 5.32
C LYS A 75 8.86 -11.44 4.13
N ILE A 76 8.47 -10.19 4.37
CA ILE A 76 7.92 -9.28 3.36
C ILE A 76 8.96 -8.23 2.99
N LYS A 77 9.01 -7.82 1.72
CA LYS A 77 9.75 -6.63 1.31
C LYS A 77 8.75 -5.56 0.90
N ALA A 78 8.77 -4.43 1.60
CA ALA A 78 7.90 -3.29 1.31
C ALA A 78 8.58 -2.26 0.40
N PHE A 79 7.78 -1.45 -0.29
CA PHE A 79 8.21 -0.24 -0.98
C PHE A 79 7.30 0.93 -0.59
N VAL A 80 7.84 2.15 -0.70
CA VAL A 80 7.12 3.41 -0.53
C VAL A 80 7.41 4.26 -1.76
N LYS A 81 6.37 4.75 -2.43
CA LYS A 81 6.51 5.53 -3.67
C LYS A 81 5.30 6.44 -3.88
N VAL A 82 5.51 7.57 -4.54
CA VAL A 82 4.43 8.42 -5.05
C VAL A 82 4.06 7.96 -6.47
N PHE A 83 2.77 7.71 -6.71
CA PHE A 83 2.24 7.38 -8.03
C PHE A 83 1.17 8.38 -8.45
N ASN A 84 1.15 8.70 -9.75
CA ASN A 84 -0.01 9.31 -10.40
C ASN A 84 -1.20 8.33 -10.31
N TYR A 85 -2.42 8.86 -10.13
CA TYR A 85 -3.64 8.06 -10.12
C TYR A 85 -3.85 7.24 -11.39
N ASN A 86 -3.46 7.72 -12.56
CA ASN A 86 -3.57 6.97 -13.81
C ASN A 86 -2.74 5.66 -13.80
N HIS A 87 -1.70 5.59 -12.95
CA HIS A 87 -0.87 4.40 -12.79
C HIS A 87 -1.36 3.47 -11.67
N LEU A 88 -2.52 3.78 -11.08
CA LEU A 88 -3.14 3.01 -10.01
C LEU A 88 -4.52 2.54 -10.45
N MET A 89 -4.76 1.24 -10.33
CA MET A 89 -6.09 0.67 -10.43
C MET A 89 -6.70 0.62 -9.02
N PRO A 90 -7.80 1.34 -8.76
CA PRO A 90 -8.52 1.25 -7.50
C PRO A 90 -9.14 -0.13 -7.32
N THR A 91 -9.24 -0.59 -6.08
CA THR A 91 -9.91 -1.85 -5.75
C THR A 91 -10.97 -1.64 -4.69
N ARG A 92 -11.93 -2.57 -4.60
CA ARG A 92 -12.96 -2.55 -3.56
C ARG A 92 -12.38 -2.68 -2.14
N TYR A 93 -11.22 -3.33 -2.01
CA TYR A 93 -10.66 -3.69 -0.71
C TYR A 93 -10.10 -2.49 0.05
N SER A 94 -10.30 -2.51 1.36
CA SER A 94 -9.62 -1.64 2.32
C SER A 94 -8.76 -2.48 3.25
N VAL A 95 -7.66 -1.89 3.70
CA VAL A 95 -6.77 -2.48 4.69
C VAL A 95 -6.46 -1.39 5.70
N ASP A 96 -6.93 -1.59 6.91
CA ASP A 96 -6.59 -0.73 8.04
C ASP A 96 -5.27 -1.21 8.66
N ILE A 97 -4.18 -0.58 8.23
CA ILE A 97 -2.87 -0.73 8.85
C ILE A 97 -2.49 0.65 9.38
N PRO A 98 -2.25 0.78 10.69
CA PRO A 98 -1.73 2.01 11.26
C PRO A 98 -0.28 2.18 10.79
N LEU A 99 -0.10 2.97 9.73
CA LEU A 99 1.19 3.46 9.28
C LEU A 99 1.40 4.84 9.90
N ASP A 100 2.58 5.08 10.48
CA ASP A 100 2.88 6.37 11.09
C ASP A 100 3.05 7.38 9.96
N LYS A 101 2.05 8.25 9.82
CA LYS A 101 2.03 9.30 8.79
C LYS A 101 3.26 10.19 8.91
N THR A 102 3.79 10.39 10.12
CA THR A 102 5.02 11.16 10.38
C THR A 102 6.26 10.59 9.70
N VAL A 103 6.36 9.27 9.61
CA VAL A 103 7.52 8.59 9.02
C VAL A 103 7.28 8.28 7.54
N VAL A 104 6.05 7.98 7.14
CA VAL A 104 5.68 7.73 5.74
C VAL A 104 5.10 9.01 5.13
N ASN A 105 5.99 9.96 4.88
CA ASN A 105 5.69 11.30 4.36
C ASN A 105 6.25 11.55 2.96
N LYS A 106 5.90 12.70 2.36
CA LYS A 106 6.47 13.14 1.07
C LYS A 106 7.97 13.48 1.18
N ASP A 107 8.42 13.99 2.33
CA ASP A 107 9.81 14.42 2.52
C ASP A 107 10.80 13.26 2.58
N VAL A 108 10.28 12.04 2.78
CA VAL A 108 11.03 10.78 2.77
C VAL A 108 11.79 10.56 1.46
N PHE A 109 11.37 11.21 0.36
CA PHE A 109 12.05 11.07 -0.92
C PHE A 109 13.28 11.99 -1.09
N ARG A 110 13.51 12.95 -0.18
CA ARG A 110 14.67 13.85 -0.21
C ARG A 110 15.96 13.16 0.26
N ASP A 111 15.84 12.30 1.28
CA ASP A 111 16.98 11.58 1.87
C ASP A 111 16.83 10.04 1.74
N PRO A 112 17.81 9.34 1.13
CA PRO A 112 17.86 7.88 1.11
C PRO A 112 17.73 7.19 2.48
N ALA A 113 18.24 7.81 3.56
CA ALA A 113 18.16 7.26 4.92
C ALA A 113 16.71 7.24 5.43
N LEU A 114 15.99 8.36 5.27
CA LEU A 114 14.56 8.46 5.59
C LEU A 114 13.74 7.44 4.77
N LYS A 115 14.05 7.30 3.48
CA LYS A 115 13.41 6.28 2.61
C LYS A 115 13.66 4.85 3.07
N ARG A 116 14.81 4.58 3.68
CA ARG A 116 15.11 3.27 4.28
C ARG A 116 14.31 3.06 5.56
N LYS A 117 14.14 4.09 6.39
CA LYS A 117 13.33 4.07 7.61
C LYS A 117 11.85 3.81 7.31
N ALA A 118 11.24 4.57 6.40
CA ALA A 118 9.84 4.39 6.00
C ALA A 118 9.55 2.99 5.41
N ARG A 119 10.46 2.45 4.59
CA ARG A 119 10.34 1.07 4.08
C ARG A 119 10.44 0.02 5.19
N ARG A 120 11.29 0.25 6.20
CA ARG A 120 11.45 -0.66 7.33
C ARG A 120 10.18 -0.69 8.17
N GLU A 121 9.59 0.46 8.44
CA GLU A 121 8.34 0.54 9.19
C GLU A 121 7.18 -0.13 8.45
N ALA A 122 6.97 0.22 7.17
CA ALA A 122 5.93 -0.41 6.36
C ALA A 122 6.11 -1.95 6.31
N LYS A 123 7.36 -2.43 6.24
CA LYS A 123 7.68 -3.86 6.33
C LYS A 123 7.22 -4.46 7.65
N VAL A 124 7.56 -3.86 8.79
CA VAL A 124 7.20 -4.38 10.11
C VAL A 124 5.69 -4.47 10.26
N LYS A 125 4.96 -3.40 9.92
CA LYS A 125 3.49 -3.37 9.97
C LYS A 125 2.83 -4.38 9.04
N PHE A 126 3.37 -4.59 7.83
CA PHE A 126 2.89 -5.63 6.92
C PHE A 126 3.15 -7.04 7.46
N GLU A 127 4.31 -7.30 8.07
CA GLU A 127 4.63 -8.59 8.68
C GLU A 127 3.75 -8.88 9.90
N GLU A 128 3.49 -7.89 10.76
CA GLU A 128 2.55 -7.98 11.89
C GLU A 128 1.13 -8.32 11.40
N ARG A 129 0.62 -7.56 10.43
CA ARG A 129 -0.72 -7.79 9.90
C ARG A 129 -0.85 -9.15 9.20
N TYR A 130 0.17 -9.60 8.47
CA TYR A 130 0.17 -10.92 7.84
C TYR A 130 0.07 -12.06 8.86
N LYS A 131 0.77 -11.95 10.00
CA LYS A 131 0.71 -12.97 11.08
C LYS A 131 -0.69 -13.12 11.68
N THR A 132 -1.52 -12.08 11.65
CA THR A 132 -2.92 -12.16 12.12
C THR A 132 -3.84 -12.96 11.18
N GLY A 133 -3.39 -13.32 9.98
CA GLY A 133 -4.20 -14.05 9.00
C GLY A 133 -5.31 -13.23 8.32
N LYS A 134 -5.41 -11.93 8.62
CA LYS A 134 -6.35 -10.99 8.00
C LYS A 134 -5.87 -10.51 6.63
N ASN A 135 -6.80 -9.99 5.83
CA ASN A 135 -6.50 -9.37 4.51
C ASN A 135 -5.73 -10.31 3.56
N LYS A 136 -6.12 -11.60 3.51
CA LYS A 136 -5.47 -12.65 2.68
C LYS A 136 -5.25 -12.21 1.23
N TRP A 137 -6.23 -11.55 0.63
CA TRP A 137 -6.13 -11.06 -0.76
C TRP A 137 -4.97 -10.06 -0.92
N PHE A 138 -4.73 -9.15 0.02
CA PHE A 138 -3.65 -8.17 -0.08
C PHE A 138 -2.26 -8.82 -0.08
N PHE A 139 -2.07 -9.85 0.76
CA PHE A 139 -0.80 -10.58 0.88
C PHE A 139 -0.59 -11.67 -0.17
N GLN A 140 -1.62 -12.02 -0.93
CA GLN A 140 -1.51 -12.97 -2.03
C GLN A 140 -1.03 -12.27 -3.30
N LYS A 141 0.03 -12.83 -3.92
CA LYS A 141 0.54 -12.37 -5.21
C LYS A 141 -0.56 -12.49 -6.27
N LEU A 142 -0.78 -11.43 -7.04
CA LEU A 142 -1.62 -11.48 -8.23
C LEU A 142 -0.93 -12.32 -9.31
N ARG A 143 -1.68 -13.21 -9.96
CA ARG A 143 -1.21 -13.99 -11.11
C ARG A 143 -1.84 -13.38 -12.35
N PHE A 144 -0.99 -12.89 -13.23
CA PHE A 144 -1.28 -12.38 -14.55
C PHE A 144 -0.13 -12.83 -15.45
#